data_AF-A0A656PMH7-F1
#
_entry.id   AF-A0A656PMH7-F1
#
_cell.length_a   1.000
_cell.length_b   1.000
_cell.length_c   1.000
_cell.angle_alpha   90.00
_cell.angle_beta   90.00
_cell.angle_gamma   90.00
#
_symmetry.space_group_name_H-M   'P 1'
#
loop_
_entity.id
_entity.type
_entity.pdbx_description
1 polymer ?
#
loop_
_entity_poly.entity_id
_entity_poly.type
_entity_poly.pdbx_seq_one_letter_code
_entity_poly.pdbx_strand_id
1 'polypeptide(L)'
;MVKNYNYKNQGLTLVELLLVISIIGILAGITVAVINPTKQRERAQDGVKISNLQNVAAAIEAYYAGEGKYPVSSAGVPDTNVLVNPMLSTYLNSWPGSQYVYYTMTEGNINFFCVGVLNSQSRLYKFVSPHNASYTGGKPECGGVVLDCPIAATCNGSATGNDLGAGGQVCNLASTGASCL
;
A
#
# COMPACT_ATOMS: atom_id res chain seq x y z
N MET A 1 -43.96 -17.61 56.84
CA MET A 1 -43.75 -18.78 55.96
C MET A 1 -42.91 -18.35 54.78
N VAL A 2 -41.67 -18.83 54.67
CA VAL A 2 -40.77 -18.56 53.53
C VAL A 2 -40.79 -19.80 52.64
N LYS A 3 -41.26 -19.66 51.39
CA LYS A 3 -41.23 -20.74 50.39
C LYS A 3 -39.86 -20.73 49.70
N ASN A 4 -39.00 -21.68 50.06
CA ASN A 4 -37.74 -21.93 49.37
C ASN A 4 -37.99 -22.73 48.08
N TYR A 5 -37.85 -22.07 46.94
CA TYR A 5 -37.86 -22.72 45.63
C TYR A 5 -36.48 -23.34 45.37
N ASN A 6 -36.36 -24.66 45.54
CA ASN A 6 -35.18 -25.41 45.10
C ASN A 6 -35.20 -25.48 43.56
N TYR A 7 -34.33 -24.73 42.90
CA TYR A 7 -34.09 -24.86 41.46
C TYR A 7 -33.41 -26.20 41.20
N LYS A 8 -34.11 -27.14 40.54
CA LYS A 8 -33.50 -28.40 40.09
C LYS A 8 -32.50 -28.07 38.98
N ASN A 9 -31.22 -28.37 39.22
CA ASN A 9 -30.20 -28.33 38.18
C ASN A 9 -30.51 -29.42 37.14
N GLN A 10 -31.16 -29.02 36.04
CA GLN A 10 -31.40 -29.88 34.88
C GLN A 10 -30.13 -29.88 34.01
N GLY A 11 -29.55 -31.07 33.77
CA GLY A 11 -28.42 -31.24 32.87
C GLY A 11 -28.87 -31.19 31.41
N LEU A 12 -27.94 -30.83 30.51
CA LEU A 12 -28.18 -30.81 29.07
C LEU A 12 -28.48 -32.22 28.55
N THR A 13 -29.42 -32.34 27.62
CA THR A 13 -29.66 -33.63 26.95
C THR A 13 -28.60 -33.90 25.88
N LEU A 14 -28.32 -35.18 25.62
CA LEU A 14 -27.41 -35.58 24.53
C LEU A 14 -27.91 -35.09 23.16
N VAL A 15 -29.23 -35.03 22.98
CA VAL A 15 -29.86 -34.54 21.75
C VAL A 15 -29.65 -33.04 21.58
N GLU A 16 -29.74 -32.26 22.66
CA GLU A 16 -29.44 -30.83 22.61
C GLU A 16 -27.98 -30.57 22.23
N LEU A 17 -27.04 -31.30 22.81
CA LEU A 17 -25.63 -31.11 22.49
C LEU A 17 -25.34 -31.49 21.01
N LEU A 18 -25.98 -32.55 20.50
CA LEU A 18 -25.83 -33.02 19.13
C LEU A 18 -26.41 -32.01 18.12
N LEU A 19 -27.60 -31.46 18.39
CA LEU A 19 -28.20 -30.45 17.54
C LEU A 19 -27.30 -29.19 17.48
N VAL A 20 -26.76 -28.75 18.61
CA VAL A 20 -25.92 -27.54 18.68
C VAL A 20 -24.66 -27.67 17.82
N ILE A 21 -23.91 -28.78 17.95
CA ILE A 21 -22.70 -28.97 17.13
C ILE A 21 -23.03 -29.09 15.64
N SER A 22 -24.19 -29.65 15.29
CA SER A 22 -24.64 -29.73 13.89
C SER A 22 -24.96 -28.36 13.30
N ILE A 23 -25.66 -27.50 14.05
CA ILE A 23 -25.97 -26.13 13.62
C ILE A 23 -24.68 -25.31 13.52
N ILE A 24 -23.77 -25.42 14.51
CA ILE A 24 -22.47 -24.73 14.46
C ILE A 24 -21.67 -25.19 13.24
N GLY A 25 -21.66 -26.49 12.92
CA GLY A 25 -20.97 -27.01 11.74
C GLY A 25 -21.49 -26.44 10.42
N ILE A 26 -22.82 -26.34 10.27
CA ILE A 26 -23.46 -25.76 9.08
C ILE A 26 -23.12 -24.26 8.96
N LEU A 27 -23.27 -23.50 10.04
CA LEU A 27 -22.98 -22.06 10.04
C LEU A 27 -21.48 -21.78 9.81
N ALA A 28 -20.60 -22.58 10.39
CA ALA A 28 -19.16 -22.49 10.17
C ALA A 28 -18.78 -22.77 8.70
N GLY A 29 -19.42 -23.76 8.06
CA GLY A 29 -19.21 -24.05 6.65
C GLY A 29 -19.61 -22.89 5.73
N ILE A 30 -20.79 -22.29 5.96
CA ILE A 30 -21.30 -21.17 5.15
C ILE A 30 -20.42 -19.92 5.31
N THR A 31 -20.01 -19.59 6.54
CA THR A 31 -19.23 -18.38 6.81
C THR A 31 -17.86 -18.39 6.13
N VAL A 32 -17.16 -19.54 6.12
CA VAL A 32 -15.88 -19.70 5.42
C VAL A 32 -16.05 -19.64 3.89
N ALA A 33 -17.17 -20.13 3.36
CA ALA A 33 -17.46 -20.05 1.93
C ALA A 33 -17.71 -18.59 1.46
N VAL A 34 -18.33 -17.77 2.32
CA VAL A 34 -18.67 -16.37 2.01
C VAL A 34 -17.47 -15.43 2.21
N ILE A 35 -16.69 -15.63 3.28
CA ILE A 35 -15.52 -14.80 3.58
C ILE A 35 -14.32 -15.47 2.93
N ASN A 36 -13.73 -14.87 1.89
CA ASN A 36 -12.44 -15.31 1.39
C ASN A 36 -11.32 -14.73 2.29
N PRO A 37 -10.77 -15.50 3.25
CA PRO A 37 -9.82 -14.97 4.23
C PRO A 37 -8.52 -14.50 3.56
N THR A 38 -8.12 -15.15 2.47
CA THR A 38 -6.93 -14.82 1.69
C THR A 38 -7.04 -13.41 1.12
N LYS A 39 -8.17 -13.10 0.46
CA LYS A 39 -8.42 -11.78 -0.11
C LYS A 39 -8.47 -10.67 0.94
N GLN A 40 -9.01 -10.97 2.13
CA GLN A 40 -9.02 -9.98 3.23
C GLN A 40 -7.62 -9.72 3.78
N ARG A 41 -6.81 -10.76 3.90
CA ARG A 41 -5.40 -10.62 4.33
C ARG A 41 -4.59 -9.81 3.31
N GLU A 42 -4.76 -10.06 2.02
CA GLU A 42 -4.12 -9.29 0.95
C GLU A 42 -4.48 -7.81 1.03
N ARG A 43 -5.77 -7.48 1.19
CA ARG A 43 -6.23 -6.10 1.37
C ARG A 43 -5.62 -5.41 2.58
N ALA A 44 -5.49 -6.12 3.71
CA ALA A 44 -4.85 -5.58 4.89
C ALA A 44 -3.36 -5.28 4.65
N GLN A 45 -2.65 -6.17 3.94
CA GLN A 45 -1.25 -5.95 3.55
C GLN A 45 -1.10 -4.78 2.57
N ASP A 46 -2.01 -4.64 1.61
CA ASP A 46 -2.00 -3.54 0.66
C ASP A 46 -2.26 -2.19 1.37
N GLY A 47 -3.18 -2.16 2.35
CA GLY A 47 -3.39 -0.97 3.19
C GLY A 47 -2.12 -0.55 3.96
N VAL A 48 -1.38 -1.52 4.50
CA VAL A 48 -0.07 -1.26 5.15
C VAL A 48 0.95 -0.74 4.13
N LYS A 49 0.98 -1.28 2.91
CA LYS A 49 1.88 -0.80 1.85
C LYS A 49 1.60 0.66 1.47
N ILE A 50 0.33 1.02 1.31
CA ILE A 50 -0.09 2.39 0.97
C ILE A 50 0.30 3.37 2.10
N SER A 51 0.03 3.02 3.35
CA SER A 51 0.40 3.87 4.50
C SER A 51 1.93 4.04 4.59
N ASN A 52 2.69 2.97 4.38
CA ASN A 52 4.15 3.04 4.34
C ASN A 52 4.67 3.91 3.20
N LEU A 53 4.07 3.85 2.01
CA LEU A 53 4.42 4.74 0.90
C LEU A 53 4.23 6.21 1.27
N GLN A 54 3.11 6.56 1.89
CA GLN A 54 2.82 7.93 2.32
C GLN A 54 3.82 8.41 3.38
N ASN A 55 4.16 7.56 4.36
CA ASN A 55 5.14 7.89 5.39
C ASN A 55 6.55 8.12 4.80
N VAL A 56 6.96 7.27 3.87
CA VAL A 56 8.25 7.41 3.17
C VAL A 56 8.27 8.67 2.32
N ALA A 57 7.20 8.94 1.55
CA ALA A 57 7.08 10.15 0.75
C ALA A 57 7.15 11.42 1.61
N ALA A 58 6.43 11.45 2.74
CA ALA A 58 6.48 12.56 3.69
C ALA A 58 7.89 12.76 4.27
N ALA A 59 8.62 11.68 4.57
CA ALA A 59 10.01 11.77 5.03
C ALA A 59 10.95 12.33 3.96
N ILE A 60 10.76 11.95 2.70
CA ILE A 60 11.55 12.47 1.56
C ILE A 60 11.24 13.95 1.31
N GLU A 61 9.98 14.36 1.44
CA GLU A 61 9.58 15.77 1.38
C GLU A 61 10.19 16.59 2.51
N ALA A 62 10.18 16.05 3.74
CA ALA A 62 10.83 16.69 4.87
C ALA A 62 12.35 16.84 4.66
N TYR A 63 13.00 15.83 4.06
CA TYR A 63 14.40 15.92 3.65
C TYR A 63 14.60 17.04 2.62
N TYR A 64 13.76 17.11 1.58
CA TYR A 64 13.87 18.17 0.57
C TYR A 64 13.69 19.57 1.19
N ALA A 65 12.75 19.71 2.13
CA ALA A 65 12.54 20.97 2.85
C ALA A 65 13.75 21.41 3.69
N GLY A 66 14.50 20.47 4.26
CA GLY A 66 15.72 20.78 5.03
C GLY A 66 16.97 20.97 4.17
N GLU A 67 17.14 20.15 3.12
CA GLU A 67 18.38 20.03 2.36
C GLU A 67 18.35 20.71 0.98
N GLY A 68 17.17 21.15 0.53
CA GLY A 68 16.94 21.81 -0.76
C GLY A 68 17.13 20.90 -1.98
N LYS A 69 17.27 19.58 -1.78
CA LYS A 69 17.48 18.58 -2.83
C LYS A 69 16.92 17.24 -2.39
N TYR A 70 16.52 16.41 -3.35
CA TYR A 70 16.10 15.05 -3.03
C TYR A 70 17.31 14.15 -2.69
N PRO A 71 17.14 13.14 -1.84
CA PRO A 71 18.15 12.13 -1.60
C PRO A 71 18.57 11.46 -2.91
N VAL A 72 19.86 11.46 -3.23
CA VAL A 72 20.36 10.78 -4.44
C VAL A 72 20.14 9.27 -4.34
N SER A 73 19.51 8.67 -5.34
CA SER A 73 19.32 7.21 -5.46
C SER A 73 20.31 6.65 -6.49
N SER A 74 21.20 5.73 -6.10
CA SER A 74 22.20 5.17 -7.02
C SER A 74 21.72 3.96 -7.85
N ALA A 75 20.65 3.26 -7.48
CA ALA A 75 20.23 2.06 -8.22
C ALA A 75 18.79 1.57 -7.93
N GLY A 76 17.85 2.45 -7.58
CA GLY A 76 16.45 2.03 -7.44
C GLY A 76 16.12 1.11 -6.27
N VAL A 77 17.07 0.87 -5.36
CA VAL A 77 16.89 0.04 -4.18
C VAL A 77 16.83 0.94 -2.94
N PRO A 78 15.94 0.64 -1.99
CA PRO A 78 16.01 1.13 -0.63
C PRO A 78 17.29 0.55 -0.03
N ASP A 79 18.34 1.35 -0.05
CA ASP A 79 19.69 0.93 0.30
C ASP A 79 19.71 0.16 1.62
N THR A 80 19.88 -1.16 1.55
CA THR A 80 19.95 -2.00 2.75
C THR A 80 21.39 -2.16 3.22
N ASN A 81 22.41 -1.61 2.53
CA ASN A 81 23.80 -1.70 2.98
C ASN A 81 24.86 -0.80 2.30
N VAL A 82 24.50 0.36 1.75
CA VAL A 82 25.49 1.38 1.38
C VAL A 82 25.18 2.64 2.16
N LEU A 83 26.11 2.98 3.05
CA LEU A 83 26.31 4.27 3.73
C LEU A 83 25.18 5.25 3.42
N VAL A 84 24.08 5.09 4.17
CA VAL A 84 22.90 5.96 4.11
C VAL A 84 23.44 7.37 4.01
N ASN A 85 22.97 8.15 3.05
CA ASN A 85 23.12 9.59 3.12
C ASN A 85 22.77 9.98 4.56
N PRO A 86 23.73 10.36 5.41
CA PRO A 86 23.54 10.35 6.86
C PRO A 86 22.41 11.29 7.26
N MET A 87 22.13 12.28 6.41
CA MET A 87 21.06 13.24 6.55
C MET A 87 19.68 12.60 6.34
N LEU A 88 19.52 11.58 5.48
CA LEU A 88 18.24 10.89 5.28
C LEU A 88 17.82 10.08 6.51
N SER A 89 18.79 9.54 7.25
CA SER A 89 18.51 8.74 8.46
C SER A 89 17.79 9.55 9.55
N THR A 90 17.91 10.88 9.55
CA THR A 90 17.18 11.80 10.45
C THR A 90 15.68 11.88 10.13
N TYR A 91 15.31 11.73 8.85
CA TYR A 91 13.93 11.86 8.38
C TYR A 91 13.26 10.49 8.18
N LEU A 92 14.04 9.48 7.79
CA LEU A 92 13.60 8.11 7.58
C LEU A 92 14.59 7.14 8.23
N ASN A 93 14.23 6.61 9.41
CA ASN A 93 15.09 5.71 10.18
C ASN A 93 15.42 4.41 9.43
N SER A 94 14.45 3.88 8.69
CA SER A 94 14.60 2.64 7.93
C SER A 94 13.52 2.53 6.86
N TRP A 95 13.85 1.88 5.76
CA TRP A 95 12.86 1.52 4.75
C TRP A 95 11.89 0.47 5.26
N PRO A 96 10.58 0.54 4.89
CA PRO A 96 9.58 -0.42 5.36
C PRO A 96 9.79 -1.85 4.83
N GLY A 97 10.61 -2.03 3.79
CA GLY A 97 11.01 -3.33 3.26
C GLY A 97 11.78 -3.21 1.94
N SER A 98 12.39 -4.31 1.49
CA SER A 98 13.16 -4.36 0.23
C SER A 98 12.30 -4.33 -1.04
N GLN A 99 10.99 -4.50 -0.91
CA GLN A 99 10.01 -4.47 -2.01
C GLN A 99 9.67 -3.05 -2.48
N TYR A 100 10.01 -2.03 -1.69
CA TYR A 100 9.79 -0.64 -2.08
C TYR A 100 10.89 -0.22 -3.05
N VAL A 101 10.58 0.67 -3.97
CA VAL A 101 11.54 1.25 -4.91
C VAL A 101 11.50 2.76 -4.79
N TYR A 102 12.64 3.40 -5.00
CA TYR A 102 12.78 4.85 -4.95
C TYR A 102 13.69 5.35 -6.04
N TYR A 103 13.25 6.37 -6.76
CA TYR A 103 14.01 7.02 -7.81
C TYR A 103 13.79 8.52 -7.79
N THR A 104 14.87 9.27 -7.99
CA THR A 104 14.82 10.69 -8.33
C THR A 104 14.95 10.87 -9.83
N MET A 105 14.21 11.82 -10.38
CA MET A 105 14.18 12.11 -11.81
C MET A 105 14.17 13.63 -12.02
N THR A 106 14.56 14.05 -13.21
CA THR A 106 14.58 15.47 -13.61
C THR A 106 13.95 15.60 -14.99
N GLU A 107 12.96 16.48 -15.11
CA GLU A 107 12.38 16.86 -16.39
C GLU A 107 12.52 18.37 -16.58
N GLY A 108 13.35 18.76 -17.56
CA GLY A 108 13.75 20.15 -17.73
C GLY A 108 14.45 20.69 -16.47
N ASN A 109 13.82 21.67 -15.81
CA ASN A 109 14.32 22.28 -14.58
C ASN A 109 13.62 21.78 -13.31
N ILE A 110 12.74 20.79 -13.43
CA ILE A 110 11.95 20.30 -12.29
C ILE A 110 12.51 18.95 -11.85
N ASN A 111 12.90 18.89 -10.58
CA ASN A 111 13.27 17.64 -9.92
C ASN A 111 12.03 17.06 -9.25
N PHE A 112 11.84 15.74 -9.38
CA PHE A 112 10.78 15.02 -8.71
C PHE A 112 11.28 13.63 -8.29
N PHE A 113 10.52 12.97 -7.43
CA PHE A 113 10.80 11.60 -7.01
C PHE A 113 9.59 10.70 -7.16
N CYS A 114 9.85 9.40 -7.30
CA CYS A 114 8.86 8.33 -7.32
C CYS A 114 9.21 7.32 -6.23
N VAL A 115 8.26 7.02 -5.34
CA VAL A 115 8.32 5.83 -4.47
C VAL A 115 7.26 4.86 -4.94
N GLY A 116 7.59 3.58 -5.05
CA GLY A 116 6.62 2.58 -5.47
C GLY A 116 6.77 1.25 -4.76
N VAL A 117 5.72 0.43 -4.79
CA VAL A 117 5.72 -0.96 -4.31
C VAL A 117 4.68 -1.77 -5.08
N LEU A 118 5.00 -3.02 -5.39
CA LEU A 118 4.06 -3.94 -6.02
C LEU A 118 3.11 -4.56 -5.00
N ASN A 119 1.84 -4.68 -5.36
CA ASN A 119 0.85 -5.43 -4.60
C ASN A 119 0.88 -6.93 -4.97
N SER A 120 0.07 -7.74 -4.27
CA SER A 120 0.02 -9.19 -4.49
C SER A 120 -0.53 -9.61 -5.87
N GLN A 121 -1.10 -8.66 -6.62
CA GLN A 121 -1.67 -8.85 -7.97
C GLN A 121 -0.78 -8.22 -9.05
N SER A 122 0.48 -7.89 -8.71
CA SER A 122 1.44 -7.22 -9.59
C SER A 122 1.01 -5.84 -10.08
N ARG A 123 0.11 -5.16 -9.37
CA ARG A 123 -0.18 -3.73 -9.58
C ARG A 123 0.82 -2.89 -8.82
N LEU A 124 1.17 -1.72 -9.36
CA LEU A 124 2.11 -0.80 -8.75
C LEU A 124 1.36 0.26 -7.97
N TYR A 125 1.53 0.30 -6.66
CA TYR A 125 1.24 1.48 -5.86
C TYR A 125 2.41 2.44 -5.98
N LYS A 126 2.16 3.68 -6.38
CA LYS A 126 3.21 4.69 -6.52
C LYS A 126 2.81 6.04 -5.95
N PHE A 127 3.78 6.79 -5.49
CA PHE A 127 3.64 8.17 -5.06
C PHE A 127 4.69 9.02 -5.76
N VAL A 128 4.28 10.16 -6.30
CA VAL A 128 5.17 11.05 -7.04
C VAL A 128 5.03 12.48 -6.55
N SER A 129 6.17 13.17 -6.36
CA SER A 129 6.18 14.56 -5.94
C SER A 129 7.42 15.36 -6.41
N PRO A 130 7.30 16.66 -6.73
CA PRO A 130 6.05 17.42 -6.79
C PRO A 130 5.15 16.91 -7.91
N HIS A 131 3.86 16.87 -7.62
CA HIS A 131 2.87 16.60 -8.66
C HIS A 131 2.71 17.84 -9.54
N ASN A 132 2.73 17.66 -10.86
CA ASN A 132 2.35 18.71 -11.82
C ASN A 132 1.34 18.16 -12.83
N ALA A 133 0.16 18.78 -12.89
CA ALA A 133 -0.92 18.35 -13.77
C ALA A 133 -0.58 18.51 -15.27
N SER A 134 0.44 19.32 -15.62
CA SER A 134 0.91 19.48 -17.00
C SER A 134 1.79 18.32 -17.49
N TYR A 135 2.24 17.44 -16.60
CA TYR A 135 3.01 16.26 -17.00
C TYR A 135 2.13 15.24 -17.73
N THR A 136 2.71 14.53 -18.68
CA THR A 136 2.00 13.50 -19.46
C THR A 136 1.52 12.38 -18.55
N GLY A 137 0.20 12.16 -18.53
CA GLY A 137 -0.43 11.13 -17.69
C GLY A 137 -0.80 11.59 -16.28
N GLY A 138 -0.43 12.82 -15.91
CA GLY A 138 -0.73 13.41 -14.62
C GLY A 138 -2.22 13.48 -14.36
N LYS A 139 -2.64 12.87 -13.25
CA LYS A 139 -3.99 13.03 -12.71
C LYS A 139 -4.04 14.15 -11.67
N PRO A 140 -4.59 15.35 -12.00
CA PRO A 140 -4.66 16.45 -11.03
C PRO A 140 -5.40 16.06 -9.75
N GLU A 141 -6.38 15.15 -9.85
CA GLU A 141 -7.09 14.60 -8.70
C GLU A 141 -6.24 13.69 -7.80
N CYS A 142 -5.13 13.14 -8.32
CA CYS A 142 -4.21 12.30 -7.55
C CYS A 142 -3.00 13.10 -7.00
N GLY A 143 -3.04 14.44 -7.00
CA GLY A 143 -1.96 15.26 -6.46
C GLY A 143 -1.73 14.98 -4.98
N GLY A 144 -0.55 14.45 -4.63
CA GLY A 144 -0.18 14.17 -3.24
C GLY A 144 -0.86 12.94 -2.63
N VAL A 145 -1.43 12.04 -3.43
CA VAL A 145 -1.98 10.75 -2.98
C VAL A 145 -1.35 9.59 -3.75
N VAL A 146 -1.59 8.35 -3.29
CA VAL A 146 -1.00 7.16 -3.91
C VAL A 146 -1.80 6.79 -5.16
N LEU A 147 -1.12 6.52 -6.26
CA LEU A 147 -1.70 6.00 -7.49
C LEU A 147 -1.61 4.48 -7.51
N ASP A 148 -2.72 3.83 -7.81
CA ASP A 148 -2.80 2.41 -8.14
C ASP A 148 -2.73 2.22 -9.65
N CYS A 149 -1.64 1.64 -10.13
CA CYS A 149 -1.34 1.49 -11.54
C CYS A 149 -1.25 0.01 -11.99
N PRO A 150 -1.54 -0.28 -13.26
CA PRO A 150 -1.27 -1.59 -13.87
C PRO A 150 0.25 -1.93 -13.86
N ILE A 151 0.58 -3.21 -14.00
CA ILE A 151 1.97 -3.75 -13.96
C ILE A 151 2.95 -3.10 -14.96
N ALA A 152 2.44 -2.49 -16.03
CA ALA A 152 3.27 -1.83 -17.05
C ALA A 152 3.79 -0.45 -16.60
N ALA A 153 3.31 0.08 -15.47
CA ALA A 153 3.83 1.30 -14.88
C ALA A 153 5.13 1.03 -14.12
N THR A 154 6.08 1.98 -14.17
CA THR A 154 7.36 1.86 -13.47
C THR A 154 7.68 3.15 -12.70
N CYS A 155 8.23 2.99 -11.49
CA CYS A 155 9.11 4.00 -10.89
C CYS A 155 10.53 3.59 -11.29
N ASN A 156 11.10 4.15 -12.35
CA ASN A 156 12.51 3.92 -12.72
C ASN A 156 13.15 5.21 -13.25
N GLY A 157 14.48 5.31 -13.20
CA GLY A 157 15.23 6.51 -13.60
C GLY A 157 15.17 6.88 -15.08
N SER A 158 14.42 6.14 -15.90
CA SER A 158 14.22 6.39 -17.34
C SER A 158 12.87 7.05 -17.64
N ALA A 159 12.05 7.34 -16.63
CA ALA A 159 10.73 7.94 -16.80
C ALA A 159 10.78 9.48 -16.81
N THR A 160 9.90 10.09 -17.59
CA THR A 160 9.63 11.55 -17.64
C THR A 160 8.24 11.82 -17.05
N GLY A 161 7.97 13.01 -16.51
CA GLY A 161 6.68 13.35 -15.90
C GLY A 161 6.30 12.58 -14.63
N ASN A 162 5.19 12.99 -14.01
CA ASN A 162 4.59 12.29 -12.88
C ASN A 162 4.02 10.91 -13.23
N ASP A 163 3.89 10.61 -14.52
CA ASP A 163 3.23 9.40 -14.97
C ASP A 163 3.85 8.64 -16.15
N LEU A 164 4.92 9.06 -16.87
CA LEU A 164 5.59 8.19 -17.87
C LEU A 164 6.82 8.68 -18.64
N GLY A 165 7.76 7.76 -18.84
CA GLY A 165 8.70 7.82 -19.97
C GLY A 165 8.00 7.86 -21.34
N ALA A 166 8.60 8.64 -22.26
CA ALA A 166 8.37 8.49 -23.69
C ALA A 166 8.58 7.01 -24.11
N GLY A 167 7.50 6.31 -24.45
CA GLY A 167 7.53 4.94 -25.00
C GLY A 167 7.01 3.80 -24.12
N GLY A 168 6.59 4.05 -22.87
CA GLY A 168 5.96 3.04 -21.98
C GLY A 168 4.46 3.28 -21.82
N GLN A 169 3.71 2.37 -21.18
CA GLN A 169 2.26 2.53 -20.96
C GLN A 169 1.96 3.29 -19.67
N VAL A 170 1.08 4.28 -19.79
CA VAL A 170 0.91 5.29 -18.74
C VAL A 170 0.04 4.77 -17.62
N CYS A 171 0.23 5.27 -16.39
CA CYS A 171 -0.86 5.31 -15.41
C CYS A 171 -1.99 6.27 -15.84
N ASN A 172 -2.14 6.54 -17.15
CA ASN A 172 -3.17 7.37 -17.76
C ASN A 172 -4.37 6.48 -18.05
N LEU A 173 -5.54 7.03 -17.73
CA LEU A 173 -6.83 6.36 -17.83
C LEU A 173 -7.22 5.89 -19.24
N ALA A 174 -6.47 6.28 -20.28
CA ALA A 174 -6.85 6.00 -21.66
C ALA A 174 -6.89 4.50 -22.02
N SER A 175 -6.33 3.57 -21.22
CA SER A 175 -6.46 2.14 -21.54
C SER A 175 -6.32 1.09 -20.41
N THR A 176 -6.11 1.43 -19.12
CA THR A 176 -5.63 0.41 -18.15
C THR A 176 -6.20 0.40 -16.71
N GLY A 177 -7.13 1.29 -16.34
CA GLY A 177 -7.82 1.19 -15.03
C GLY A 177 -6.98 1.60 -13.80
N ALA A 178 -6.28 2.73 -13.88
CA ALA A 178 -5.57 3.34 -12.75
C ALA A 178 -6.51 4.20 -11.88
N SER A 179 -6.29 4.24 -10.57
CA SER A 179 -7.11 5.00 -9.59
C SER A 179 -6.26 5.69 -8.52
N CYS A 180 -6.75 6.80 -7.95
CA CYS A 180 -6.15 7.37 -6.74
C CYS A 180 -6.67 6.60 -5.51
N LEU A 181 -5.80 6.39 -4.52
CA LEU A 181 -6.10 5.69 -3.27
C LEU A 181 -6.02 6.62 -2.06
#